data_AF-A0A4R2CY93-F1
#
_entry.id   AF-A0A4R2CY93-F1
#
_cell.length_a   1.000
_cell.length_b   1.000
_cell.length_c   1.000
_cell.angle_alpha   90.00
_cell.angle_beta   90.00
_cell.angle_gamma   90.00
#
_symmetry.space_group_name_H-M   'P 1'
#
loop_
_entity.id
_entity.type
_entity.pdbx_description
1 polymer ?
#
loop_
_entity_poly.entity_id
_entity_poly.type
_entity_poly.pdbx_seq_one_letter_code
_entity_poly.pdbx_strand_id
1 'polypeptide(L)' 'MSTVSAGGGQFLGMNLRRAPFDDERARRAVALAVDRDMINTIVFNGDGEVPQTLFPDNSPFYSDIPLPQ' A
#
# COMPACT_ATOMS: atom_id res chain seq x y z
N MET A 1 0.68 8.27 -27.24
CA MET A 1 -0.42 7.44 -26.71
C MET A 1 -0.41 7.64 -25.21
N SER A 2 -1.29 8.49 -24.69
CA SER A 2 -1.26 8.87 -23.26
C SER A 2 -1.92 7.77 -22.45
N THR A 3 -1.11 6.96 -21.77
CA THR A 3 -1.62 5.99 -20.79
C THR A 3 -2.01 6.75 -19.54
N VAL A 4 -3.31 6.79 -19.23
CA VAL A 4 -3.75 7.18 -17.88
C VAL A 4 -3.27 6.08 -16.95
N SER A 5 -2.41 6.43 -15.99
CA SER A 5 -2.02 5.48 -14.94
C SER A 5 -3.29 4.99 -14.26
N ALA A 6 -3.49 3.67 -14.20
CA ALA A 6 -4.61 3.12 -13.45
C ALA A 6 -4.45 3.58 -12.00
N GLY A 7 -5.33 4.46 -11.52
CA GLY A 7 -5.26 5.06 -10.18
C GLY A 7 -5.51 4.10 -9.02
N GLY A 8 -5.21 2.81 -9.20
CA GLY A 8 -5.30 1.75 -8.21
C GLY A 8 -3.92 1.34 -7.68
N GLY A 9 -3.91 0.35 -6.80
CA GLY A 9 -2.68 -0.20 -6.22
C GLY A 9 -2.93 -1.55 -5.58
N GLN A 10 -1.87 -2.19 -5.10
CA GLN A 10 -1.97 -3.42 -4.31
C GLN A 10 -2.15 -3.07 -2.84
N PHE A 11 -3.03 -3.78 -2.14
CA PHE A 11 -3.26 -3.60 -0.70
C PHE A 11 -3.44 -4.94 0.02
N LEU A 12 -3.11 -4.95 1.32
CA LEU A 12 -3.36 -6.09 2.19
C LEU A 12 -4.68 -5.89 2.94
N GLY A 13 -5.73 -6.58 2.49
CA GLY A 13 -6.99 -6.67 3.23
C GLY A 13 -6.89 -7.69 4.36
N MET A 14 -7.21 -7.28 5.59
CA MET A 14 -7.26 -8.17 6.76
C MET A 14 -8.70 -8.31 7.27
N ASN A 15 -9.05 -9.48 7.80
CA ASN A 15 -10.37 -9.68 8.43
C ASN A 15 -10.34 -9.20 9.89
N LEU A 16 -10.83 -7.98 10.13
CA LEU A 16 -10.88 -7.35 11.45
C LEU A 16 -11.84 -8.04 12.45
N ARG A 17 -12.58 -9.06 12.03
CA ARG A 17 -13.51 -9.81 12.92
C ARG A 17 -12.92 -11.12 13.43
N ARG A 18 -11.67 -11.45 13.08
CA ARG A 18 -11.05 -12.73 13.42
C ARG A 18 -9.65 -12.53 13.97
N ALA A 19 -9.40 -13.12 15.13
CA ALA A 19 -8.07 -13.15 15.73
C ALA A 19 -7.01 -13.75 14.77
N PRO A 20 -5.79 -13.20 14.73
CA PRO A 20 -5.32 -12.09 15.57
C PRO A 20 -5.56 -10.69 14.96
N PHE A 21 -6.24 -10.57 13.82
CA PHE A 21 -6.36 -9.30 13.07
C PHE A 21 -7.48 -8.38 13.54
N ASP A 22 -8.28 -8.81 14.51
CA ASP A 22 -9.14 -7.94 15.31
C ASP A 22 -8.30 -6.94 16.14
N ASP A 23 -7.12 -7.34 16.61
CA ASP A 23 -6.14 -6.47 17.27
C ASP A 23 -5.38 -5.59 16.26
N GLU A 24 -5.41 -4.27 16.45
CA GLU A 24 -4.67 -3.31 15.63
C GLU A 24 -3.16 -3.53 15.66
N ARG A 25 -2.62 -3.96 16.80
CA ARG A 25 -1.18 -4.20 16.97
C ARG A 25 -0.70 -5.34 16.08
N ALA A 26 -1.51 -6.38 15.90
CA ALA A 26 -1.20 -7.47 14.98
C ALA A 26 -1.19 -6.99 13.53
N ARG A 27 -2.14 -6.12 13.15
CA ARG A 27 -2.19 -5.53 11.80
C ARG A 27 -0.97 -4.65 11.51
N ARG A 28 -0.58 -3.79 12.47
CA ARG A 28 0.63 -2.96 12.38
C ARG A 28 1.90 -3.82 12.32
N ALA A 29 1.99 -4.86 13.15
CA ALA A 29 3.14 -5.77 13.11
C ALA A 29 3.32 -6.43 11.74
N VAL A 30 2.23 -6.83 11.07
CA VAL A 30 2.30 -7.34 9.70
C VAL A 30 2.69 -6.24 8.71
N ALA A 31 2.11 -5.04 8.81
CA ALA A 31 2.46 -3.92 7.93
C ALA A 31 3.96 -3.58 7.97
N LEU A 32 4.54 -3.51 9.17
CA LEU A 32 5.97 -3.25 9.40
C LEU A 32 6.87 -4.40 8.93
N ALA A 33 6.37 -5.63 8.91
CA ALA A 33 7.14 -6.79 8.48
C ALA A 33 7.22 -6.94 6.95
N VAL A 34 6.40 -6.21 6.19
CA VAL A 34 6.38 -6.29 4.73
C VAL A 34 7.37 -5.29 4.12
N ASP A 35 8.41 -5.82 3.47
CA ASP A 35 9.38 -5.02 2.71
C ASP A 35 8.86 -4.72 1.30
N ARG A 36 8.35 -3.49 1.13
CA ARG A 36 7.72 -3.02 -0.11
C ARG A 36 8.74 -2.77 -1.22
N ASP A 37 9.96 -2.38 -0.86
CA ASP A 37 11.04 -2.11 -1.81
C ASP A 37 11.59 -3.42 -2.38
N MET A 38 11.74 -4.44 -1.54
CA MET A 38 12.11 -5.79 -1.98
C MET A 38 11.03 -6.39 -2.88
N ILE A 39 9.74 -6.24 -2.54
CA ILE A 39 8.64 -6.68 -3.42
C ILE A 39 8.70 -5.96 -4.76
N ASN A 40 8.91 -4.64 -4.77
CA ASN A 40 9.03 -3.87 -6.00
C ASN A 40 10.18 -4.40 -6.88
N THR A 41 11.33 -4.65 -6.27
CA THR A 41 12.52 -5.15 -6.96
C THR A 41 12.30 -6.55 -7.56
N ILE A 42 11.73 -7.49 -6.80
CA ILE A 42 11.62 -8.90 -7.20
C ILE A 42 10.41 -9.15 -8.10
N VAL A 43 9.26 -8.56 -7.81
CA VAL A 43 7.98 -8.85 -8.49
C VAL A 43 7.76 -7.92 -9.66
N PHE A 44 8.11 -6.64 -9.50
CA PHE A 44 7.85 -5.59 -10.48
C PHE A 44 9.12 -5.13 -11.22
N ASN A 45 10.24 -5.83 -11.06
CA ASN A 45 11.55 -5.49 -11.64
C ASN A 45 12.04 -4.06 -11.30
N GLY A 46 11.53 -3.47 -10.20
CA GLY A 46 11.83 -2.09 -9.80
C GLY A 46 11.02 -1.01 -10.53
N ASP A 47 10.11 -1.37 -11.45
CA ASP A 47 9.32 -0.41 -12.23
C ASP A 47 8.06 0.09 -11.51
N GLY A 48 7.74 -0.47 -10.34
CA GLY A 48 6.61 -0.03 -9.52
C GLY A 48 6.97 1.21 -8.67
N GLU A 49 5.94 1.99 -8.34
CA GLU A 49 6.06 3.10 -7.39
C GLU A 49 5.54 2.67 -6.02
N VAL A 50 6.35 2.81 -4.97
CA VAL A 50 5.93 2.52 -3.59
C VAL A 50 5.14 3.72 -3.05
N PRO A 51 3.83 3.60 -2.83
CA PRO A 51 3.00 4.75 -2.51
C PRO A 51 3.26 5.25 -1.09
N GLN A 52 3.38 6.57 -0.94
CA GLN A 52 3.53 7.27 0.34
C GLN A 52 2.20 7.76 0.90
N THR A 53 1.19 7.92 0.04
CA THR A 53 -0.17 8.36 0.33
C THR A 53 -1.17 7.31 -0.16
N LEU A 54 -2.44 7.41 0.26
CA LEU A 54 -3.48 6.45 -0.16
C LEU A 54 -3.81 6.58 -1.66
N PHE A 55 -3.76 7.79 -2.19
CA PHE A 55 -3.97 8.08 -3.61
C PHE A 55 -2.76 8.84 -4.17
N PRO A 56 -2.41 8.65 -5.45
CA PRO A 56 -1.39 9.47 -6.12
C PRO A 56 -1.86 10.93 -6.26
N ASP A 57 -0.90 11.84 -6.45
CA ASP A 57 -1.11 13.29 -6.55
C ASP A 57 -2.06 13.74 -7.66
N ASN A 58 -2.16 12.95 -8.73
CA ASN A 58 -3.06 13.19 -9.86
C ASN A 58 -4.52 12.77 -9.59
N SER A 59 -4.82 12.16 -8.44
CA SER A 59 -6.17 11.72 -8.08
C SER A 59 -6.99 12.88 -7.50
N PRO A 60 -8.29 13.00 -7.83
CA PRO A 60 -9.18 13.96 -7.16
C PRO A 60 -9.37 13.65 -5.66
N PHE A 61 -8.98 12.45 -5.20
CA PHE A 61 -9.00 12.03 -3.80
C PHE A 61 -7.63 12.15 -3.13
N TYR A 62 -6.64 12.77 -3.77
CA TYR A 62 -5.33 13.01 -3.18
C TYR A 62 -5.43 13.88 -1.93
N SER A 63 -4.64 13.49 -0.93
CA SER A 63 -4.33 14.28 0.25
C SER A 63 -2.91 13.94 0.67
N ASP A 64 -2.12 14.94 1.05
CA ASP A 64 -0.75 14.77 1.56
C ASP A 64 -0.75 14.25 3.01
N ILE A 65 -1.28 13.03 3.16
CA ILE A 65 -1.40 12.30 4.42
C ILE A 65 -0.56 11.03 4.27
N PRO A 66 0.55 10.91 5.02
CA PRO A 66 1.39 9.73 4.97
C PRO A 66 0.61 8.45 5.33
N LEU A 67 0.94 7.35 4.67
CA LEU A 67 0.41 6.04 5.06
C LEU A 67 0.83 5.71 6.51
N PRO A 68 -0.09 5.13 7.31
CA PRO A 68 0.26 4.62 8.64
C PRO A 68 1.37 3.58 8.54
N GLN A 69 2.32 3.64 9.47
CA GLN A 69 3.40 2.65 9.63
C GLN A 69 2.95 1.51 10.55
#